data_AF-A0A7W2KER9-F1
#
_entry.id   AF-A0A7W2KER9-F1
#
_cell.length_a   1.000
_cell.length_b   1.000
_cell.length_c   1.000
_cell.angle_alpha   90.00
_cell.angle_beta   90.00
_cell.angle_gamma   90.00
#
_symmetry.space_group_name_H-M   'P 1'
#
loop_
_entity.id
_entity.type
_entity.pdbx_description
1 polymer ?
#
loop_
_entity_poly.entity_id
_entity_poly.type
_entity_poly.pdbx_seq_one_letter_code
_entity_poly.pdbx_strand_id
1 'polypeptide(L)'
;MPPSNTKKSSTRNYSYTCVNCNTPYTGRREQADKSKRFCKDSCRKAKSRGADKAVKRQSRIDEQFTRFCKSSFGQWIVRECIKANTVCIMMDHTTASLFELEQFHNRYYKCYGFNPDERKSVYHRCHIQARKGVDGSVGALHPLNLFIGLSLLNQQAGNKFISADAGLSIPAHKLLKKWQVGVGDTIKQVAKKVHALLGEVLTSYLAESRALKLDTLHALAQRIYNRQQKGTSEQELEERYTLTQLEQLSLEQLELMDAYQRGKDSYTKFKSDKHTRVALCVYADELERMATASPSQRHRDNCTFMLDLVRVLGIYIAQGECPVDGGHRSFLPQKGVRWQPLTYLNWQQPWGKPNKQLVDADHRLLIESITEHCYHALSGADIPKGLLRARLQKRLDVATLAPTVLVPDEQRFKKLGTWSDYIAVLYADTEQVWQPLLALDLCTAEQIEATRTGLLDCLDSAIERGRRDHLAQPRFKRIHRGRYYDQWGFKGYPSHLQFPPVVAEPSPLAA
;
A
#
# COMPACT_ATOMS: atom_id res chain seq x y z
N MET A 1 48.44 66.21 48.53
CA MET A 1 47.41 65.19 48.23
C MET A 1 46.08 65.91 48.00
N PRO A 2 45.53 65.91 46.77
CA PRO A 2 44.14 66.31 46.54
C PRO A 2 43.21 65.08 46.52
N PRO A 3 41.95 65.20 46.99
CA PRO A 3 41.02 64.07 47.10
C PRO A 3 40.40 63.74 45.73
N SER A 4 40.35 62.44 45.39
CA SER A 4 39.71 61.94 44.18
C SER A 4 38.19 61.92 44.34
N ASN A 5 37.52 62.80 43.60
CA ASN A 5 36.06 62.81 43.49
C ASN A 5 35.58 61.62 42.64
N THR A 6 35.18 60.52 43.30
CA THR A 6 34.45 59.43 42.66
C THR A 6 32.96 59.78 42.59
N LYS A 7 32.48 60.21 41.41
CA LYS A 7 31.05 60.39 41.13
C LYS A 7 30.33 59.03 41.22
N LYS A 8 29.51 58.83 42.27
CA LYS A 8 28.57 57.69 42.38
C LYS A 8 27.43 57.87 41.37
N SER A 9 27.48 57.20 40.22
CA SER A 9 26.34 57.17 39.30
C SER A 9 25.24 56.27 39.87
N SER A 10 24.16 56.88 40.36
CA SER A 10 22.93 56.19 40.75
C SER A 10 22.37 55.43 39.53
N THR A 11 22.54 54.11 39.53
CA THR A 11 22.09 53.26 38.42
C THR A 11 20.67 52.78 38.76
N ARG A 12 19.63 53.41 38.20
CA ARG A 12 18.24 52.91 38.33
C ARG A 12 18.12 51.56 37.61
N ASN A 13 17.80 50.50 38.36
CA ASN A 13 17.49 49.19 37.81
C ASN A 13 15.98 49.05 37.67
N TYR A 14 15.53 48.61 36.50
CA TYR A 14 14.13 48.35 36.16
C TYR A 14 13.91 46.84 36.05
N SER A 15 12.74 46.35 36.48
CA SER A 15 12.34 44.95 36.36
C SER A 15 11.57 44.73 35.05
N TYR A 16 11.96 43.70 34.28
CA TYR A 16 11.37 43.36 32.98
C TYR A 16 11.07 41.88 32.87
N THR A 17 10.13 41.51 32.00
CA THR A 17 9.82 40.11 31.65
C THR A 17 10.34 39.78 30.25
N CYS A 18 11.12 38.71 30.10
CA CYS A 18 11.68 38.31 28.81
C CYS A 18 10.59 37.81 27.87
N VAL A 19 10.51 38.34 26.65
CA VAL A 19 9.46 37.95 25.68
C VAL A 19 9.64 36.53 25.12
N ASN A 20 10.81 35.89 25.31
CA ASN A 20 11.06 34.54 24.79
C ASN A 20 10.82 33.44 25.84
N CYS A 21 11.28 33.66 27.08
CA CYS A 21 11.25 32.64 28.14
C CYS A 21 10.43 33.06 29.36
N ASN A 22 9.72 34.20 29.27
CA ASN A 22 8.84 34.77 30.29
C ASN A 22 9.48 34.96 31.68
N THR A 23 10.82 34.89 31.77
CA THR A 23 11.55 35.01 33.03
C THR A 23 11.77 36.49 33.36
N PRO A 24 11.53 36.90 34.62
CA PRO A 24 11.85 38.26 35.05
C PRO A 24 13.37 38.49 35.08
N TYR A 25 13.82 39.68 34.71
CA TYR A 25 15.22 40.11 34.75
C TYR A 25 15.33 41.62 34.96
N THR A 26 16.44 42.08 35.54
CA THR A 26 16.68 43.50 35.83
C THR A 26 17.58 44.16 34.78
N GLY A 27 17.22 45.37 34.32
CA GLY A 27 18.00 46.14 33.34
C GLY A 27 18.24 47.60 33.76
N ARG A 28 19.35 48.19 33.29
CA ARG A 28 19.83 49.53 33.71
C ARG A 28 19.25 50.74 32.95
N ARG A 29 18.30 50.55 32.01
CA ARG A 29 17.70 51.63 31.18
C ARG A 29 16.25 51.29 30.83
N GLU A 30 15.42 52.31 30.54
CA GLU A 30 14.00 52.19 30.12
C GLU A 30 13.79 51.37 28.84
N GLN A 31 12.63 50.72 28.75
CA GLN A 31 12.28 49.63 27.82
C GLN A 31 11.96 50.07 26.37
N ALA A 32 12.28 51.31 25.99
CA ALA A 32 12.01 51.81 24.62
C ALA A 32 12.90 51.13 23.55
N ASP A 33 14.02 50.54 23.96
CA ASP A 33 14.99 49.90 23.07
C ASP A 33 14.60 48.43 22.77
N LYS A 34 14.33 48.13 21.49
CA LYS A 34 13.91 46.79 21.00
C LYS A 34 14.91 45.68 21.35
N SER A 35 16.19 46.02 21.53
CA SER A 35 17.26 45.08 21.88
C SER A 35 17.16 44.55 23.32
N LYS A 36 16.42 45.24 24.20
CA LYS A 36 16.36 44.98 25.65
C LYS A 36 15.05 44.33 26.11
N ARG A 37 14.32 43.65 25.21
CA ARG A 37 13.12 42.85 25.50
C ARG A 37 13.41 41.39 25.89
N PHE A 38 14.70 41.04 25.96
CA PHE A 38 15.17 39.69 26.21
C PHE A 38 16.14 39.67 27.38
N CYS A 39 16.03 38.67 28.26
CA CYS A 39 16.91 38.54 29.43
C CYS A 39 18.36 38.21 29.05
N LYS A 40 18.57 37.57 27.89
CA LYS A 40 19.88 37.15 27.37
C LYS A 40 19.91 37.27 25.85
N ASP A 41 21.10 37.47 25.30
CA ASP A 41 21.34 37.44 23.84
C ASP A 41 20.93 36.10 23.22
N SER A 42 21.00 35.00 23.98
CA SER A 42 20.49 33.69 23.57
C SER A 42 18.98 33.69 23.34
N CYS A 43 18.20 34.42 24.16
CA CYS A 43 16.76 34.57 24.00
C CYS A 43 16.38 35.46 22.81
N ARG A 44 17.14 36.53 22.56
CA ARG A 44 17.01 37.34 21.34
C ARG A 44 17.27 36.51 20.09
N LYS A 45 18.40 35.79 20.07
CA LYS A 45 18.77 34.88 18.97
C LYS A 45 17.77 33.73 18.82
N ALA A 46 17.24 33.16 19.91
CA ALA A 46 16.24 32.10 19.86
C ALA A 46 14.93 32.59 19.23
N LYS A 47 14.43 33.77 19.61
CA LYS A 47 13.22 34.34 19.01
C LYS A 47 13.41 34.71 17.52
N SER A 48 14.55 35.32 17.17
CA SER A 48 14.90 35.57 15.76
C SER A 48 14.96 34.28 14.96
N ARG A 49 15.69 33.27 15.46
CA ARG A 49 15.77 31.94 14.83
C ARG A 49 14.41 31.26 14.74
N GLY A 50 13.51 31.48 15.70
CA GLY A 50 12.13 31.00 15.66
C GLY A 50 11.33 31.62 14.51
N ALA A 51 11.43 32.94 14.33
CA ALA A 51 10.83 33.64 13.20
C ALA A 51 11.44 33.19 11.86
N ASP A 52 12.77 33.08 11.77
CA ASP A 52 13.46 32.59 10.56
C ASP A 52 13.06 31.14 10.23
N LYS A 53 12.91 30.29 11.26
CA LYS A 53 12.42 28.92 11.09
C LYS A 53 10.98 28.89 10.60
N ALA A 54 10.10 29.76 11.10
CA ALA A 54 8.71 29.86 10.65
C ALA A 54 8.65 30.31 9.19
N VAL A 55 9.42 31.33 8.79
CA VAL A 55 9.53 31.78 7.40
C VAL A 55 10.06 30.67 6.50
N LYS A 56 11.13 29.96 6.90
CA LYS A 56 11.65 28.82 6.15
C LYS A 56 10.64 27.68 6.03
N ARG A 57 9.88 27.41 7.09
CA ARG A 57 8.80 26.40 7.07
C ARG A 57 7.72 26.82 6.09
N GLN A 58 7.30 28.08 6.09
CA GLN A 58 6.29 28.58 5.15
C GLN A 58 6.79 28.51 3.70
N SER A 59 8.01 28.98 3.43
CA SER A 59 8.64 28.86 2.11
C SER A 59 8.68 27.41 1.63
N ARG A 60 9.04 26.47 2.50
CA ARG A 60 9.02 25.04 2.18
C ARG A 60 7.61 24.54 1.87
N ILE A 61 6.60 24.97 2.60
CA ILE A 61 5.20 24.60 2.35
C ILE A 61 4.75 25.14 0.99
N ASP A 62 5.07 26.39 0.66
CA ASP A 62 4.71 27.03 -0.61
C ASP A 62 5.39 26.32 -1.80
N GLU A 63 6.65 25.91 -1.63
CA GLU A 63 7.37 25.05 -2.59
C GLU A 63 6.71 23.67 -2.73
N GLN A 64 6.33 23.03 -1.62
CA GLN A 64 5.62 21.75 -1.65
C GLN A 64 4.24 21.88 -2.29
N PHE A 65 3.53 22.99 -2.07
CA PHE A 65 2.25 23.26 -2.74
C PHE A 65 2.43 23.41 -4.25
N THR A 66 3.50 24.09 -4.68
CA THR A 66 3.84 24.20 -6.11
C THR A 66 4.14 22.82 -6.71
N ARG A 67 4.87 21.96 -5.98
CA ARG A 67 5.12 20.58 -6.39
C ARG A 67 3.86 19.73 -6.38
N PHE A 68 2.98 19.89 -5.40
CA PHE A 68 1.68 19.24 -5.32
C PHE A 68 0.88 19.50 -6.59
N CYS A 69 0.79 20.75 -7.04
CA CYS A 69 0.10 21.13 -8.27
C CYS A 69 0.68 20.46 -9.54
N LYS A 70 1.96 20.07 -9.50
CA LYS A 70 2.70 19.41 -10.59
C LYS A 70 2.93 17.90 -10.36
N SER A 71 2.40 17.36 -9.26
CA SER A 71 2.49 15.94 -8.93
C SER A 71 1.31 15.19 -9.54
N SER A 72 1.50 13.91 -9.86
CA SER A 72 0.41 13.09 -10.42
C SER A 72 -0.80 13.01 -9.47
N PHE A 73 -0.55 13.03 -8.16
CA PHE A 73 -1.56 13.01 -7.10
C PHE A 73 -2.37 14.32 -7.05
N GLY A 74 -1.69 15.47 -6.93
CA GLY A 74 -2.39 16.76 -6.88
C GLY A 74 -3.13 17.09 -8.17
N GLN A 75 -2.57 16.74 -9.33
CA GLN A 75 -3.27 16.87 -10.61
C GLN A 75 -4.50 15.96 -10.71
N TRP A 76 -4.43 14.75 -10.14
CA TRP A 76 -5.60 13.88 -10.08
C TRP A 76 -6.70 14.50 -9.20
N ILE A 77 -6.38 15.00 -8.00
CA ILE A 77 -7.35 15.69 -7.14
C ILE A 77 -8.03 16.85 -7.88
N VAL A 78 -7.24 17.71 -8.53
CA VAL A 78 -7.79 18.87 -9.27
C VAL A 78 -8.70 18.41 -10.41
N ARG A 79 -8.32 17.38 -11.18
CA ARG A 79 -9.17 16.83 -12.24
C ARG A 79 -10.48 16.26 -11.69
N GLU A 80 -10.45 15.61 -10.53
CA GLU A 80 -11.67 15.09 -9.90
C GLU A 80 -12.58 16.22 -9.41
N CYS A 81 -12.03 17.30 -8.84
CA CYS A 81 -12.79 18.50 -8.47
C CYS A 81 -13.45 19.15 -9.68
N ILE A 82 -12.74 19.24 -10.82
CA ILE A 82 -13.29 19.75 -12.08
C ILE A 82 -14.43 18.85 -12.56
N LYS A 83 -14.24 17.52 -12.59
CA LYS A 83 -15.28 16.59 -13.01
C LYS A 83 -16.52 16.63 -12.12
N ALA A 84 -16.34 16.86 -10.82
CA ALA A 84 -17.43 17.02 -9.86
C ALA A 84 -18.10 18.41 -9.89
N ASN A 85 -17.52 19.39 -10.60
CA ASN A 85 -17.92 20.80 -10.61
C ASN A 85 -17.86 21.49 -9.23
N THR A 86 -17.10 20.95 -8.28
CA THR A 86 -16.96 21.51 -6.93
C THR A 86 -15.71 20.98 -6.23
N VAL A 87 -15.05 21.82 -5.41
CA VAL A 87 -13.98 21.36 -4.51
C VAL A 87 -14.53 20.77 -3.21
N CYS A 88 -15.84 20.88 -2.95
CA CYS A 88 -16.46 20.30 -1.75
C CYS A 88 -16.18 18.80 -1.60
N ILE A 89 -15.89 18.07 -2.69
CA ILE A 89 -15.53 16.64 -2.63
C ILE A 89 -14.34 16.34 -1.73
N MET A 90 -13.52 17.35 -1.40
CA MET A 90 -12.39 17.27 -0.48
C MET A 90 -12.77 17.65 0.97
N MET A 91 -14.04 17.84 1.29
CA MET A 91 -14.48 18.11 2.67
C MET A 91 -14.20 16.91 3.58
N ASP A 92 -14.11 17.19 4.89
CA ASP A 92 -13.94 16.20 5.96
C ASP A 92 -12.65 15.38 5.92
N HIS A 93 -11.66 15.82 5.15
CA HIS A 93 -10.31 15.25 5.21
C HIS A 93 -9.57 15.67 6.49
N THR A 94 -8.87 14.71 7.07
CA THR A 94 -7.76 14.91 8.02
C THR A 94 -6.41 14.75 7.32
N THR A 95 -5.32 15.17 7.96
CA THR A 95 -3.96 15.00 7.40
C THR A 95 -3.64 13.52 7.14
N ALA A 96 -4.05 12.62 8.04
CA ALA A 96 -3.91 11.17 7.87
C ALA A 96 -4.69 10.65 6.66
N SER A 97 -5.95 11.08 6.49
CA SER A 97 -6.77 10.66 5.35
C SER A 97 -6.24 11.13 3.99
N LEU A 98 -5.51 12.25 3.93
CA LEU A 98 -4.83 12.70 2.70
C LEU A 98 -3.65 11.79 2.35
N PHE A 99 -2.89 11.33 3.34
CA PHE A 99 -1.84 10.32 3.12
C PHE A 99 -2.45 8.99 2.66
N GLU A 100 -3.57 8.56 3.24
CA GLU A 100 -4.28 7.37 2.77
C GLU A 100 -4.81 7.52 1.34
N LEU A 101 -5.29 8.72 0.98
CA LEU A 101 -5.75 9.03 -0.38
C LEU A 101 -4.58 8.98 -1.38
N GLU A 102 -3.41 9.50 -0.99
CA GLU A 102 -2.18 9.39 -1.78
C GLU A 102 -1.75 7.92 -1.94
N GLN A 103 -1.80 7.14 -0.86
CA GLN A 103 -1.50 5.70 -0.91
C GLN A 103 -2.48 4.96 -1.82
N PHE A 104 -3.78 5.29 -1.77
CA PHE A 104 -4.79 4.75 -2.69
C PHE A 104 -4.47 5.07 -4.14
N HIS A 105 -4.15 6.34 -4.44
CA HIS A 105 -3.73 6.78 -5.79
C HIS A 105 -2.53 5.97 -6.29
N ASN A 106 -1.52 5.78 -5.44
CA ASN A 106 -0.32 5.01 -5.74
C ASN A 106 -0.60 3.50 -5.92
N ARG A 107 -1.50 2.91 -5.12
CA ARG A 107 -1.93 1.51 -5.25
C ARG A 107 -2.62 1.27 -6.59
N TYR A 108 -3.49 2.18 -7.03
CA TYR A 108 -4.15 2.10 -8.33
C TYR A 108 -3.14 2.01 -9.49
N TYR A 109 -2.06 2.81 -9.46
CA TYR A 109 -1.02 2.73 -10.50
C TYR A 109 -0.28 1.39 -10.52
N LYS A 110 -0.31 0.63 -9.43
CA LYS A 110 0.32 -0.71 -9.34
C LYS A 110 -0.58 -1.84 -9.85
N CYS A 111 -1.84 -1.58 -10.19
CA CYS A 111 -2.72 -2.60 -10.76
C CYS A 111 -2.43 -2.88 -12.24
N TYR A 112 -1.77 -1.94 -12.94
CA TYR A 112 -1.32 -2.05 -14.34
C TYR A 112 -2.37 -2.68 -15.26
N GLY A 113 -3.41 -1.97 -15.66
CA GLY A 113 -4.47 -2.53 -16.50
C GLY A 113 -4.79 -1.70 -17.73
N PHE A 114 -3.93 -0.76 -18.10
CA PHE A 114 -4.20 0.16 -19.20
C PHE A 114 -3.73 -0.43 -20.54
N ASN A 115 -4.68 -0.66 -21.44
CA ASN A 115 -4.40 -0.98 -22.83
C ASN A 115 -4.20 0.34 -23.61
N PRO A 116 -2.98 0.63 -24.10
CA PRO A 116 -2.70 1.88 -24.83
C PRO A 116 -3.42 1.96 -26.17
N ASP A 117 -3.65 0.83 -26.84
CA ASP A 117 -4.28 0.78 -28.17
C ASP A 117 -5.78 1.09 -28.06
N GLU A 118 -6.44 0.49 -27.08
CA GLU A 118 -7.88 0.74 -26.82
C GLU A 118 -8.13 1.98 -25.95
N ARG A 119 -7.09 2.55 -25.34
CA ARG A 119 -7.17 3.60 -24.31
C ARG A 119 -8.13 3.25 -23.15
N LYS A 120 -8.25 1.96 -22.84
CA LYS A 120 -9.13 1.43 -21.79
C LYS A 120 -8.32 0.86 -20.65
N SER A 121 -8.81 1.04 -19.43
CA SER A 121 -8.25 0.43 -18.23
C SER A 121 -9.13 -0.74 -17.78
N VAL A 122 -8.53 -1.86 -17.43
CA VAL A 122 -9.21 -3.00 -16.77
C VAL A 122 -9.77 -2.57 -15.40
N TYR A 123 -9.07 -1.67 -14.71
CA TYR A 123 -9.46 -1.17 -13.39
C TYR A 123 -9.84 0.29 -13.42
N HIS A 124 -10.85 0.65 -12.63
CA HIS A 124 -11.26 2.02 -12.36
C HIS A 124 -11.16 2.34 -10.85
N ARG A 125 -10.99 3.63 -10.56
CA ARG A 125 -11.23 4.19 -9.22
C ARG A 125 -12.74 4.35 -9.05
N CYS A 126 -13.36 3.35 -8.47
CA CYS A 126 -14.79 3.27 -8.28
C CYS A 126 -15.17 4.12 -7.07
N HIS A 127 -16.30 4.82 -7.16
CA HIS A 127 -16.86 5.48 -6.00
C HIS A 127 -17.98 4.62 -5.42
N ILE A 128 -18.09 4.55 -4.10
CA ILE A 128 -19.22 3.92 -3.43
C ILE A 128 -20.45 4.82 -3.59
N GLN A 129 -20.33 6.07 -3.13
CA GLN A 129 -21.28 7.14 -3.44
C GLN A 129 -20.85 7.83 -4.72
N ALA A 130 -21.71 7.79 -5.74
CA ALA A 130 -21.41 8.29 -7.07
C ALA A 130 -20.87 9.74 -7.04
N ARG A 131 -19.88 10.03 -7.90
CA ARG A 131 -19.32 11.38 -8.03
C ARG A 131 -20.42 12.43 -8.26
N LYS A 132 -21.48 12.08 -8.99
CA LYS A 132 -22.70 12.90 -9.13
C LYS A 132 -23.90 11.99 -8.89
N GLY A 133 -24.50 12.12 -7.71
CA GLY A 133 -25.71 11.42 -7.33
C GLY A 133 -26.92 11.93 -8.11
N VAL A 134 -27.93 11.07 -8.26
CA VAL A 134 -29.20 11.41 -8.92
C VAL A 134 -30.00 12.45 -8.11
N ASP A 135 -29.83 12.44 -6.80
CA ASP A 135 -30.43 13.36 -5.83
C ASP A 135 -29.71 14.73 -5.74
N GLY A 136 -28.70 14.95 -6.58
CA GLY A 136 -27.85 16.14 -6.53
C GLY A 136 -26.76 16.10 -5.44
N SER A 137 -26.64 15.00 -4.70
CA SER A 137 -25.50 14.77 -3.82
C SER A 137 -24.23 14.50 -4.64
N VAL A 138 -23.07 14.63 -3.99
CA VAL A 138 -21.77 14.45 -4.62
C VAL A 138 -20.93 13.55 -3.72
N GLY A 139 -20.51 12.40 -4.25
CA GLY A 139 -19.58 11.51 -3.55
C GLY A 139 -18.26 12.19 -3.23
N ALA A 140 -17.80 12.05 -1.99
CA ALA A 140 -16.53 12.62 -1.54
C ALA A 140 -15.33 11.91 -2.20
N LEU A 141 -14.26 12.64 -2.46
CA LEU A 141 -12.98 12.10 -2.93
C LEU A 141 -12.14 11.62 -1.74
N HIS A 142 -12.68 10.67 -0.99
CA HIS A 142 -12.12 10.19 0.27
C HIS A 142 -11.79 8.69 0.19
N PRO A 143 -10.74 8.18 0.88
CA PRO A 143 -10.42 6.74 0.88
C PRO A 143 -11.60 5.84 1.26
N LEU A 144 -12.46 6.33 2.17
CA LEU A 144 -13.67 5.63 2.60
C LEU A 144 -14.80 5.60 1.57
N ASN A 145 -14.71 6.41 0.51
CA ASN A 145 -15.68 6.44 -0.59
C ASN A 145 -15.13 5.87 -1.89
N LEU A 146 -13.86 5.47 -1.92
CA LEU A 146 -13.18 5.01 -3.12
C LEU A 146 -12.75 3.56 -2.95
N PHE A 147 -12.81 2.78 -4.03
CA PHE A 147 -12.15 1.48 -4.11
C PHE A 147 -11.63 1.23 -5.53
N ILE A 148 -10.74 0.26 -5.69
CA ILE A 148 -10.28 -0.19 -7.01
C ILE A 148 -11.15 -1.37 -7.44
N GLY A 149 -11.82 -1.24 -8.59
CA GLY A 149 -12.71 -2.28 -9.12
C GLY A 149 -12.62 -2.39 -10.62
N LEU A 150 -13.22 -3.45 -11.18
CA LEU A 150 -13.26 -3.66 -12.62
C LEU A 150 -14.05 -2.56 -13.35
N SER A 151 -13.52 -2.15 -14.50
CA SER A 151 -14.08 -1.05 -15.28
C SER A 151 -15.49 -1.34 -15.80
N LEU A 152 -15.74 -2.58 -16.26
CA LEU A 152 -17.04 -3.04 -16.75
C LEU A 152 -18.12 -2.92 -15.66
N LEU A 153 -17.87 -3.47 -14.48
CA LEU A 153 -18.83 -3.44 -13.35
C LEU A 153 -19.09 -1.99 -12.90
N ASN A 154 -18.06 -1.15 -12.88
CA ASN A 154 -18.23 0.27 -12.57
C ASN A 154 -19.06 1.03 -13.60
N GLN A 155 -18.94 0.69 -14.89
CA GLN A 155 -19.76 1.29 -15.94
C GLN A 155 -21.22 0.83 -15.83
N GLN A 156 -21.46 -0.44 -15.52
CA GLN A 156 -22.80 -1.01 -15.32
C GLN A 156 -23.52 -0.42 -14.09
N ALA A 157 -22.78 -0.18 -13.01
CA ALA A 157 -23.29 0.49 -11.81
C ALA A 157 -23.65 1.95 -12.09
N GLY A 158 -22.81 2.67 -12.84
CA GLY A 158 -23.07 4.04 -13.25
C GLY A 158 -23.18 5.01 -12.06
N ASN A 159 -24.24 5.81 -12.02
CA ASN A 159 -24.55 6.74 -10.93
C ASN A 159 -25.71 6.27 -10.05
N LYS A 160 -26.07 4.97 -10.13
CA LYS A 160 -27.16 4.41 -9.33
C LYS A 160 -26.84 4.55 -7.85
N PHE A 161 -27.83 4.96 -7.07
CA PHE A 161 -27.74 4.94 -5.62
C PHE A 161 -27.83 3.49 -5.14
N ILE A 162 -26.85 3.05 -4.36
CA ILE A 162 -26.76 1.66 -3.89
C ILE A 162 -27.17 1.57 -2.42
N SER A 163 -26.58 2.40 -1.56
CA SER A 163 -26.89 2.41 -0.13
C SER A 163 -26.64 3.77 0.51
N ALA A 164 -27.33 4.08 1.61
CA ALA A 164 -27.12 5.30 2.41
C ALA A 164 -25.99 5.18 3.44
N ASP A 165 -25.68 3.97 3.91
CA ASP A 165 -24.78 3.72 5.04
C ASP A 165 -23.32 3.44 4.62
N ALA A 166 -23.05 3.32 3.31
CA ALA A 166 -21.75 3.00 2.77
C ALA A 166 -21.16 4.19 2.01
N GLY A 167 -19.84 4.33 2.05
CA GLY A 167 -19.16 5.46 1.42
C GLY A 167 -19.44 6.80 2.09
N LEU A 168 -18.95 7.87 1.47
CA LEU A 168 -19.14 9.24 1.94
C LEU A 168 -19.74 10.08 0.82
N SER A 169 -20.88 10.71 1.10
CA SER A 169 -21.56 11.62 0.19
C SER A 169 -21.76 12.98 0.86
N ILE A 170 -21.69 14.02 0.04
CA ILE A 170 -21.98 15.39 0.45
C ILE A 170 -23.35 15.73 -0.11
N PRO A 171 -24.36 15.95 0.74
CA PRO A 171 -25.70 16.27 0.28
C PRO A 171 -25.74 17.66 -0.39
N ALA A 172 -26.67 17.83 -1.33
CA ALA A 172 -26.76 19.04 -2.16
C ALA A 172 -26.78 20.35 -1.35
N HIS A 173 -27.48 20.37 -0.20
CA HIS A 173 -27.58 21.55 0.67
C HIS A 173 -26.26 21.97 1.33
N LYS A 174 -25.26 21.07 1.42
CA LYS A 174 -23.91 21.38 1.92
C LYS A 174 -22.96 21.87 0.82
N LEU A 175 -23.38 21.83 -0.45
CA LEU A 175 -22.58 22.30 -1.57
C LEU A 175 -22.64 23.83 -1.67
N LEU A 176 -21.63 24.50 -1.11
CA LEU A 176 -21.59 25.96 -1.11
C LEU A 176 -21.12 26.51 -2.46
N LYS A 177 -21.82 27.53 -2.98
CA LYS A 177 -21.51 28.19 -4.26
C LYS A 177 -20.07 28.72 -4.35
N LYS A 178 -19.49 29.18 -3.23
CA LYS A 178 -18.09 29.64 -3.17
C LYS A 178 -17.05 28.58 -3.54
N TRP A 179 -17.41 27.29 -3.40
CA TRP A 179 -16.56 26.15 -3.68
C TRP A 179 -16.84 25.50 -5.04
N GLN A 180 -17.78 26.06 -5.81
CA GLN A 180 -18.09 25.59 -7.15
C GLN A 180 -16.89 25.78 -8.08
N VAL A 181 -16.67 24.81 -8.98
CA VAL A 181 -15.64 24.86 -10.02
C VAL A 181 -16.33 25.19 -11.34
N GLY A 182 -15.91 26.28 -11.98
CA GLY A 182 -16.43 26.72 -13.28
C GLY A 182 -15.76 26.01 -14.46
N VAL A 183 -16.42 26.00 -15.62
CA VAL A 183 -15.93 25.35 -16.85
C VAL A 183 -14.61 25.97 -17.35
N GLY A 184 -14.35 27.25 -17.04
CA GLY A 184 -13.11 27.94 -17.39
C GLY A 184 -12.07 28.03 -16.27
N ASP A 185 -12.30 27.41 -15.11
CA ASP A 185 -11.34 27.46 -14.00
C ASP A 185 -10.06 26.70 -14.38
N THR A 186 -8.92 27.40 -14.30
CA THR A 186 -7.60 26.79 -14.52
C THR A 186 -7.22 25.84 -13.39
N ILE A 187 -6.35 24.86 -13.67
CA ILE A 187 -5.81 23.91 -12.68
C ILE A 187 -5.28 24.65 -11.44
N LYS A 188 -4.57 25.78 -11.65
CA LYS A 188 -4.02 26.61 -10.57
C LYS A 188 -5.11 27.24 -9.71
N GLN A 189 -6.21 27.72 -10.31
CA GLN A 189 -7.33 28.30 -9.56
C GLN A 189 -8.05 27.24 -8.73
N VAL A 190 -8.30 26.06 -9.31
CA VAL A 190 -8.92 24.94 -8.57
C VAL A 190 -8.03 24.47 -7.42
N ALA A 191 -6.71 24.34 -7.64
CA ALA A 191 -5.78 23.98 -6.58
C ALA A 191 -5.76 25.00 -5.43
N LYS A 192 -5.84 26.31 -5.74
CA LYS A 192 -5.99 27.36 -4.72
C LYS A 192 -7.30 27.24 -3.95
N LYS A 193 -8.42 26.91 -4.62
CA LYS A 193 -9.70 26.62 -3.95
C LYS A 193 -9.60 25.42 -3.02
N VAL A 194 -8.93 24.34 -3.43
CA VAL A 194 -8.66 23.17 -2.57
C VAL A 194 -7.82 23.56 -1.35
N HIS A 195 -6.76 24.35 -1.54
CA HIS A 195 -5.95 24.87 -0.43
C HIS A 195 -6.76 25.73 0.54
N ALA A 196 -7.63 26.61 0.02
CA ALA A 196 -8.49 27.44 0.84
C ALA A 196 -9.56 26.62 1.59
N LEU A 197 -10.07 25.54 1.00
CA LEU A 197 -11.04 24.65 1.64
C LEU A 197 -10.41 23.84 2.78
N LEU A 198 -9.26 23.20 2.52
CA LEU A 198 -8.59 22.31 3.48
C LEU A 198 -7.79 23.05 4.56
N GLY A 199 -7.32 24.26 4.26
CA GLY A 199 -6.57 25.11 5.18
C GLY A 199 -5.40 24.38 5.84
N GLU A 200 -5.39 24.36 7.18
CA GLU A 200 -4.33 23.76 8.00
C GLU A 200 -4.14 22.26 7.73
N VAL A 201 -5.19 21.53 7.34
CA VAL A 201 -5.09 20.10 7.02
C VAL A 201 -4.12 19.86 5.87
N LEU A 202 -4.25 20.65 4.79
CA LEU A 202 -3.35 20.55 3.64
C LEU A 202 -1.97 21.11 3.98
N THR A 203 -1.89 22.20 4.74
CA THR A 203 -0.60 22.76 5.20
C THR A 203 0.21 21.73 6.00
N SER A 204 -0.43 21.00 6.91
CA SER A 204 0.19 19.94 7.70
C SER A 204 0.61 18.75 6.84
N TYR A 205 -0.26 18.30 5.92
CA TYR A 205 0.10 17.27 4.93
C TYR A 205 1.33 17.66 4.11
N LEU A 206 1.39 18.88 3.58
CA LEU A 206 2.53 19.36 2.79
C LEU A 206 3.82 19.50 3.61
N ALA A 207 3.71 19.85 4.89
CA ALA A 207 4.84 19.94 5.80
C ALA A 207 5.44 18.55 6.11
N GLU A 208 4.59 17.55 6.29
CA GLU A 208 4.96 16.16 6.61
C GLU A 208 5.33 15.33 5.38
N SER A 209 4.76 15.66 4.22
CA SER A 209 5.01 14.92 2.99
C SER A 209 6.50 14.92 2.65
N ARG A 210 7.06 13.72 2.52
CA ARG A 210 8.45 13.51 2.14
C ARG A 210 8.62 13.93 0.69
N ALA A 211 9.04 15.18 0.48
CA ALA A 211 9.35 15.80 -0.81
C ALA A 211 8.50 15.25 -1.98
N LEU A 212 7.30 15.81 -2.17
CA LEU A 212 6.41 15.45 -3.27
C LEU A 212 7.18 15.41 -4.59
N LYS A 213 7.00 14.30 -5.30
CA LYS A 213 7.65 14.08 -6.60
C LYS A 213 6.84 14.77 -7.69
N LEU A 214 7.56 15.45 -8.58
CA LEU A 214 6.98 15.94 -9.82
C LEU A 214 6.51 14.74 -10.65
N ASP A 215 5.42 14.93 -11.39
CA ASP A 215 5.01 13.96 -12.39
C ASP A 215 6.08 13.80 -13.48
N THR A 216 6.06 12.68 -14.23
CA THR A 216 7.08 12.35 -15.24
C THR A 216 7.25 13.48 -16.26
N LEU A 217 6.15 14.05 -16.74
CA LEU A 217 6.14 15.18 -17.67
C LEU A 217 6.88 16.40 -17.10
N HIS A 218 6.51 16.85 -15.90
CA HIS A 218 7.10 18.04 -15.27
C HIS A 218 8.57 17.81 -14.89
N ALA A 219 8.92 16.58 -14.49
CA ALA A 219 10.30 16.21 -14.21
C ALA A 219 11.16 16.22 -15.49
N LEU A 220 10.63 15.77 -16.63
CA LEU A 220 11.31 15.82 -17.93
C LEU A 220 11.45 17.25 -18.44
N ALA A 221 10.37 18.05 -18.41
CA ALA A 221 10.40 19.47 -18.78
C ALA A 221 11.47 20.23 -17.97
N GLN A 222 11.50 20.04 -16.65
CA GLN A 222 12.51 20.65 -15.78
C GLN A 222 13.93 20.17 -16.12
N ARG A 223 14.11 18.89 -16.46
CA ARG A 223 15.41 18.32 -16.83
C ARG A 223 15.93 18.89 -18.14
N ILE A 224 15.09 18.95 -19.17
CA ILE A 224 15.42 19.52 -20.49
C ILE A 224 15.80 21.00 -20.32
N TYR A 225 14.97 21.77 -19.61
CA TYR A 225 15.24 23.17 -19.30
C TYR A 225 16.59 23.35 -18.60
N ASN A 226 16.85 22.56 -17.56
CA ASN A 226 18.12 22.66 -16.82
C ASN A 226 19.34 22.32 -17.69
N ARG A 227 19.23 21.40 -18.65
CA ARG A 227 20.34 21.11 -19.59
C ARG A 227 20.56 22.25 -20.57
N GLN A 228 19.49 22.85 -21.10
CA GLN A 228 19.57 24.03 -21.97
C GLN A 228 20.28 25.20 -21.25
N GLN A 229 19.94 25.45 -19.99
CA GLN A 229 20.53 26.57 -19.22
C GLN A 229 21.99 26.32 -18.82
N LYS A 230 22.37 25.06 -18.58
CA LYS A 230 23.73 24.70 -18.14
C LYS A 230 24.68 24.37 -19.29
N GLY A 231 24.18 24.28 -20.52
CA GLY A 231 24.99 23.87 -21.68
C GLY A 231 25.52 22.44 -21.58
N THR A 232 24.82 21.55 -20.87
CA THR A 232 25.26 20.15 -20.64
C THR A 232 24.59 19.15 -21.57
N SER A 233 24.00 19.61 -22.68
CA SER A 233 23.40 18.74 -23.70
C SER A 233 24.45 18.31 -24.71
N GLU A 234 24.38 17.06 -25.17
CA GLU A 234 25.24 16.56 -26.26
C GLU A 234 24.82 17.14 -27.61
N GLN A 235 23.51 17.34 -27.80
CA GLN A 235 22.93 18.01 -28.96
C GLN A 235 22.05 19.17 -28.51
N GLU A 236 22.24 20.35 -29.12
CA GLU A 236 21.44 21.53 -28.84
C GLU A 236 20.09 21.45 -29.55
N LEU A 237 19.02 21.82 -28.85
CA LEU A 237 17.70 21.92 -29.47
C LEU A 237 17.65 23.15 -30.38
N GLU A 238 16.84 23.08 -31.44
CA GLU A 238 16.70 24.14 -32.45
C GLU A 238 16.37 25.51 -31.85
N GLU A 239 15.59 25.53 -30.76
CA GLU A 239 15.21 26.75 -30.06
C GLU A 239 15.39 26.63 -28.54
N ARG A 240 15.51 27.79 -27.88
CA ARG A 240 15.55 27.87 -26.41
C ARG A 240 14.14 27.96 -25.84
N TYR A 241 13.67 26.82 -25.35
CA TYR A 241 12.35 26.73 -24.73
C TYR A 241 12.35 27.28 -23.30
N THR A 242 11.29 27.99 -22.93
CA THR A 242 10.99 28.32 -21.53
C THR A 242 10.39 27.12 -20.81
N LEU A 243 10.52 27.07 -19.48
CA LEU A 243 9.93 25.98 -18.68
C LEU A 243 8.41 25.87 -18.91
N THR A 244 7.71 27.01 -19.02
CA THR A 244 6.26 27.03 -19.26
C THR A 244 5.89 26.43 -20.62
N GLN A 245 6.68 26.68 -21.68
CA GLN A 245 6.47 26.08 -22.99
C GLN A 245 6.68 24.56 -22.95
N LEU A 246 7.75 24.10 -22.28
CA LEU A 246 8.02 22.66 -22.13
C LEU A 246 6.92 21.94 -21.35
N GLU A 247 6.35 22.58 -20.33
CA GLU A 247 5.23 22.02 -19.54
C GLU A 247 3.91 21.89 -20.34
N GLN A 248 3.80 22.53 -21.52
CA GLN A 248 2.64 22.44 -22.41
C GLN A 248 2.79 21.34 -23.48
N LEU A 249 4.01 20.80 -23.67
CA LEU A 249 4.28 19.76 -24.65
C LEU A 249 3.76 18.40 -24.18
N SER A 250 3.51 17.51 -25.14
CA SER A 250 3.17 16.12 -24.83
C SER A 250 4.35 15.36 -24.23
N LEU A 251 4.06 14.32 -23.45
CA LEU A 251 5.10 13.47 -22.86
C LEU A 251 6.02 12.85 -23.93
N GLU A 252 5.45 12.39 -25.05
CA GLU A 252 6.20 11.78 -26.16
C GLU A 252 7.19 12.76 -26.79
N GLN A 253 6.76 14.02 -26.99
CA GLN A 253 7.64 15.08 -27.50
C GLN A 253 8.78 15.37 -26.52
N LEU A 254 8.49 15.45 -25.23
CA LEU A 254 9.53 15.67 -24.21
C LEU A 254 10.50 14.49 -24.12
N GLU A 255 10.04 13.26 -24.29
CA GLU A 255 10.90 12.07 -24.32
C GLU A 255 11.82 12.07 -25.55
N LEU A 256 11.31 12.47 -26.73
CA LEU A 256 12.13 12.66 -27.93
C LEU A 256 13.18 13.77 -27.73
N MET A 257 12.78 14.92 -27.20
CA MET A 257 13.70 16.03 -26.91
C MET A 257 14.77 15.64 -25.88
N ASP A 258 14.40 14.91 -24.82
CA ASP A 258 15.34 14.40 -23.80
C ASP A 258 16.28 13.33 -24.35
N ALA A 259 15.85 12.49 -25.30
CA ALA A 259 16.70 11.53 -25.99
C ALA A 259 17.69 12.22 -26.94
N TYR A 260 17.20 13.16 -27.74
CA TYR A 260 18.02 13.97 -28.65
C TYR A 260 19.13 14.72 -27.90
N GLN A 261 18.80 15.41 -26.79
CA GLN A 261 19.80 16.07 -25.94
C GLN A 261 20.88 15.15 -25.35
N ARG A 262 20.68 13.83 -25.38
CA ARG A 262 21.63 12.79 -24.93
C ARG A 262 22.30 12.06 -26.11
N GLY A 263 22.24 12.63 -27.32
CA GLY A 263 22.83 12.03 -28.52
C GLY A 263 22.15 10.74 -28.97
N LYS A 264 20.86 10.54 -28.65
CA LYS A 264 20.10 9.36 -29.04
C LYS A 264 18.98 9.72 -30.01
N ASP A 265 18.87 8.95 -31.08
CA ASP A 265 17.83 9.14 -32.12
C ASP A 265 16.44 8.66 -31.68
N SER A 266 16.36 7.91 -30.59
CA SER A 266 15.09 7.40 -30.07
C SER A 266 15.10 7.22 -28.55
N TYR A 267 13.90 7.24 -27.96
CA TYR A 267 13.68 6.88 -26.56
C TYR A 267 13.14 5.45 -26.48
N THR A 268 13.52 4.72 -25.42
CA THR A 268 12.92 3.43 -25.13
C THR A 268 11.53 3.68 -24.55
N LYS A 269 10.47 3.40 -25.33
CA LYS A 269 9.10 3.40 -24.79
C LYS A 269 9.06 2.50 -23.57
N PHE A 270 8.46 2.99 -22.48
CA PHE A 270 8.22 2.18 -21.31
C PHE A 270 7.35 0.99 -21.72
N LYS A 271 7.96 -0.18 -21.85
CA LYS A 271 7.24 -1.44 -21.89
C LYS A 271 6.84 -1.71 -20.45
N SER A 272 5.54 -1.70 -20.17
CA SER A 272 5.08 -2.20 -18.88
C SER A 272 5.27 -3.72 -18.89
N ASP A 273 6.50 -4.18 -18.61
CA ASP A 273 6.81 -5.59 -18.36
C ASP A 273 6.13 -6.12 -17.08
N LYS A 274 5.22 -5.32 -16.50
CA LYS A 274 4.44 -5.65 -15.32
C LYS A 274 3.11 -6.21 -15.80
N HIS A 275 2.93 -7.52 -15.60
CA HIS A 275 1.66 -8.17 -15.80
C HIS A 275 0.55 -7.46 -15.01
N THR A 276 -0.60 -7.30 -15.65
CA THR A 276 -1.82 -6.81 -15.01
C THR A 276 -2.08 -7.60 -13.74
N ARG A 277 -2.26 -6.90 -12.61
CA ARG A 277 -2.62 -7.59 -11.36
C ARG A 277 -3.93 -8.31 -11.58
N VAL A 278 -4.08 -9.50 -11.00
CA VAL A 278 -5.30 -10.27 -11.15
C VAL A 278 -6.43 -9.69 -10.29
N ALA A 279 -7.66 -9.73 -10.81
CA ALA A 279 -8.82 -9.06 -10.23
C ALA A 279 -9.12 -9.50 -8.80
N LEU A 280 -9.06 -10.81 -8.51
CA LEU A 280 -9.30 -11.33 -7.17
C LEU A 280 -8.28 -10.80 -6.16
N CYS A 281 -7.00 -10.65 -6.53
CA CYS A 281 -5.99 -10.05 -5.65
C CYS A 281 -6.28 -8.57 -5.38
N VAL A 282 -6.70 -7.82 -6.40
CA VAL A 282 -7.09 -6.40 -6.23
C VAL A 282 -8.32 -6.28 -5.34
N TYR A 283 -9.32 -7.14 -5.53
CA TYR A 283 -10.50 -7.17 -4.68
C TYR A 283 -10.20 -7.59 -3.25
N ALA A 284 -9.32 -8.58 -3.02
CA ALA A 284 -8.91 -8.97 -1.68
C ALA A 284 -8.28 -7.80 -0.91
N ASP A 285 -7.33 -7.08 -1.53
CA ASP A 285 -6.69 -5.89 -0.92
C ASP A 285 -7.73 -4.80 -0.55
N GLU A 286 -8.73 -4.59 -1.42
CA GLU A 286 -9.75 -3.57 -1.20
C GLU A 286 -10.83 -4.00 -0.20
N LEU A 287 -11.20 -5.28 -0.18
CA LEU A 287 -12.13 -5.87 0.80
C LEU A 287 -11.52 -5.83 2.20
N GLU A 288 -10.25 -6.22 2.36
CA GLU A 288 -9.54 -6.13 3.64
C GLU A 288 -9.49 -4.69 4.17
N ARG A 289 -9.19 -3.74 3.29
CA ARG A 289 -9.20 -2.32 3.64
C ARG A 289 -10.58 -1.84 4.08
N MET A 290 -11.64 -2.17 3.34
CA MET A 290 -13.00 -1.72 3.66
C MET A 290 -13.59 -2.44 4.87
N ALA A 291 -13.26 -3.71 5.08
CA ALA A 291 -13.62 -4.46 6.29
C ALA A 291 -13.08 -3.79 7.57
N THR A 292 -11.92 -3.13 7.48
CA THR A 292 -11.31 -2.42 8.61
C THR A 292 -11.80 -0.97 8.71
N ALA A 293 -11.84 -0.26 7.59
CA ALA A 293 -11.96 1.20 7.58
C ALA A 293 -13.40 1.72 7.40
N SER A 294 -14.32 0.91 6.86
CA SER A 294 -15.67 1.41 6.57
C SER A 294 -16.41 1.84 7.84
N PRO A 295 -17.18 2.94 7.83
CA PRO A 295 -17.94 3.38 9.01
C PRO A 295 -19.15 2.49 9.33
N SER A 296 -19.80 1.89 8.35
CA SER A 296 -20.97 1.00 8.55
C SER A 296 -20.53 -0.41 8.96
N GLN A 297 -21.10 -0.93 10.05
CA GLN A 297 -20.87 -2.31 10.48
C GLN A 297 -21.34 -3.30 9.42
N ARG A 298 -22.50 -3.07 8.80
CA ARG A 298 -23.02 -3.94 7.75
C ARG A 298 -22.06 -4.02 6.56
N HIS A 299 -21.54 -2.88 6.13
CA HIS A 299 -20.58 -2.84 5.02
C HIS A 299 -19.28 -3.55 5.40
N ARG A 300 -18.76 -3.36 6.62
CA ARG A 300 -17.62 -4.12 7.14
C ARG A 300 -17.88 -5.63 7.10
N ASP A 301 -19.02 -6.08 7.61
CA ASP A 301 -19.39 -7.50 7.66
C ASP A 301 -19.57 -8.12 6.28
N ASN A 302 -20.05 -7.34 5.30
CA ASN A 302 -20.15 -7.76 3.91
C ASN A 302 -18.75 -7.90 3.28
N CYS A 303 -17.86 -6.94 3.53
CA CYS A 303 -16.49 -7.00 3.05
C CYS A 303 -15.69 -8.14 3.67
N THR A 304 -15.81 -8.37 4.99
CA THR A 304 -15.16 -9.49 5.69
C THR A 304 -15.62 -10.83 5.10
N PHE A 305 -16.94 -11.03 4.97
CA PHE A 305 -17.47 -12.26 4.41
C PHE A 305 -17.00 -12.51 2.96
N MET A 306 -17.00 -11.48 2.11
CA MET A 306 -16.49 -11.61 0.75
C MET A 306 -14.98 -11.82 0.69
N LEU A 307 -14.22 -11.25 1.62
CA LEU A 307 -12.77 -11.46 1.71
C LEU A 307 -12.46 -12.94 1.96
N ASP A 308 -13.18 -13.60 2.86
CA ASP A 308 -13.00 -15.02 3.14
C ASP A 308 -13.36 -15.88 1.93
N LEU A 309 -14.47 -15.56 1.24
CA LEU A 309 -14.83 -16.23 -0.04
C LEU A 309 -13.74 -16.07 -1.10
N VAL A 310 -13.21 -14.87 -1.28
CA VAL A 310 -12.14 -14.59 -2.25
C VAL A 310 -10.86 -15.31 -1.86
N ARG A 311 -10.52 -15.38 -0.57
CA ARG A 311 -9.34 -16.11 -0.10
C ARG A 311 -9.45 -17.59 -0.41
N VAL A 312 -10.58 -18.24 -0.10
CA VAL A 312 -10.77 -19.66 -0.41
C VAL A 312 -10.76 -19.94 -1.91
N LEU A 313 -11.46 -19.13 -2.72
CA LEU A 313 -11.39 -19.26 -4.18
C LEU A 313 -9.97 -19.02 -4.70
N GLY A 314 -9.26 -18.02 -4.16
CA GLY A 314 -7.89 -17.70 -4.52
C GLY A 314 -6.92 -18.83 -4.18
N ILE A 315 -7.09 -19.49 -3.02
CA ILE A 315 -6.35 -20.69 -2.61
C ILE A 315 -6.56 -21.81 -3.63
N TYR A 316 -7.83 -22.07 -4.00
CA TYR A 316 -8.20 -23.08 -4.99
C TYR A 316 -7.58 -22.81 -6.38
N ILE A 317 -7.55 -21.55 -6.82
CA ILE A 317 -6.91 -21.20 -8.10
C ILE A 317 -5.39 -21.36 -8.00
N ALA A 318 -4.79 -20.97 -6.88
CA ALA A 318 -3.34 -20.99 -6.67
C ALA A 318 -2.72 -22.39 -6.62
N GLN A 319 -3.48 -23.43 -6.23
CA GLN A 319 -3.01 -24.83 -6.19
C GLN A 319 -2.85 -25.49 -7.58
N GLY A 320 -3.23 -24.81 -8.67
CA GLY A 320 -2.87 -25.20 -10.05
C GLY A 320 -3.89 -26.05 -10.79
N GLU A 321 -5.10 -26.24 -10.27
CA GLU A 321 -6.19 -26.93 -11.00
C GLU A 321 -6.91 -26.02 -11.99
N CYS A 322 -6.78 -24.70 -11.84
CA CYS A 322 -7.49 -23.71 -12.65
C CYS A 322 -6.55 -23.11 -13.73
N PRO A 323 -6.97 -22.98 -15.00
CA PRO A 323 -6.13 -22.50 -16.12
C PRO A 323 -5.84 -20.98 -16.09
N VAL A 324 -5.98 -20.31 -14.94
CA VAL A 324 -5.83 -18.85 -14.84
C VAL A 324 -4.41 -18.51 -14.40
N ASP A 325 -3.76 -17.60 -15.15
CA ASP A 325 -2.36 -17.21 -15.01
C ASP A 325 -1.88 -17.01 -13.56
N GLY A 326 -0.61 -17.34 -13.31
CA GLY A 326 0.05 -17.54 -12.00
C GLY A 326 0.13 -16.34 -11.03
N GLY A 327 -0.69 -15.31 -11.19
CA GLY A 327 -0.78 -14.15 -10.30
C GLY A 327 -1.49 -14.39 -8.96
N HIS A 328 -2.05 -15.58 -8.73
CA HIS A 328 -2.81 -15.93 -7.51
C HIS A 328 -1.95 -16.53 -6.39
N ARG A 329 -0.64 -16.72 -6.60
CA ARG A 329 0.27 -17.34 -5.62
C ARG A 329 0.32 -16.63 -4.26
N SER A 330 -0.15 -15.39 -4.17
CA SER A 330 -0.28 -14.67 -2.90
C SER A 330 -1.32 -15.29 -1.95
N PHE A 331 -2.33 -16.00 -2.47
CA PHE A 331 -3.36 -16.64 -1.66
C PHE A 331 -2.92 -17.96 -1.04
N LEU A 332 -1.93 -18.63 -1.64
CA LEU A 332 -1.38 -19.89 -1.13
C LEU A 332 0.15 -19.78 -1.05
N PRO A 333 0.69 -19.25 0.05
CA PRO A 333 2.12 -19.13 0.24
C PRO A 333 2.77 -20.52 0.40
N GLN A 334 3.27 -21.08 -0.69
CA GLN A 334 3.97 -22.39 -0.70
C GLN A 334 5.43 -22.30 -0.23
N LYS A 335 5.75 -21.41 0.71
CA LYS A 335 7.14 -21.24 1.18
C LYS A 335 7.48 -22.41 2.11
N GLY A 336 8.24 -23.38 1.57
CA GLY A 336 8.68 -24.59 2.28
C GLY A 336 7.55 -25.54 2.68
N VAL A 337 6.39 -25.42 2.04
CA VAL A 337 5.29 -26.37 2.13
C VAL A 337 4.78 -26.67 0.73
N ARG A 338 4.35 -27.90 0.50
CA ARG A 338 3.55 -28.28 -0.66
C ARG A 338 2.14 -28.59 -0.19
N TRP A 339 1.15 -27.92 -0.76
CA TRP A 339 -0.22 -28.03 -0.28
C TRP A 339 -1.24 -27.84 -1.39
N GLN A 340 -2.26 -28.70 -1.38
CA GLN A 340 -3.45 -28.65 -2.21
C GLN A 340 -4.65 -28.87 -1.29
N PRO A 341 -5.06 -27.83 -0.54
CA PRO A 341 -6.05 -27.98 0.52
C PRO A 341 -7.46 -28.30 0.02
N LEU A 342 -7.76 -27.96 -1.23
CA LEU A 342 -9.12 -28.00 -1.77
C LEU A 342 -9.20 -28.96 -2.94
N THR A 343 -10.35 -29.60 -3.12
CA THR A 343 -10.69 -30.34 -4.34
C THR A 343 -11.99 -29.80 -4.89
N TYR A 344 -12.09 -29.74 -6.22
CA TYR A 344 -13.33 -29.33 -6.87
C TYR A 344 -14.29 -30.50 -7.07
N LEU A 345 -15.53 -30.32 -6.60
CA LEU A 345 -16.62 -31.28 -6.71
C LEU A 345 -17.58 -30.87 -7.84
N ASN A 346 -17.71 -31.73 -8.86
CA ASN A 346 -18.71 -31.57 -9.91
C ASN A 346 -19.92 -32.48 -9.65
N TRP A 347 -21.02 -31.94 -9.12
CA TRP A 347 -22.22 -32.76 -8.83
C TRP A 347 -23.06 -33.07 -10.07
N GLN A 348 -22.76 -32.50 -11.24
CA GLN A 348 -23.45 -32.88 -12.47
C GLN A 348 -23.03 -34.28 -12.92
N GLN A 349 -21.85 -34.75 -12.49
CA GLN A 349 -21.36 -36.11 -12.73
C GLN A 349 -20.68 -36.64 -11.46
N PRO A 350 -21.46 -37.03 -10.43
CA PRO A 350 -20.90 -37.55 -9.18
C PRO A 350 -20.22 -38.90 -9.38
N TRP A 351 -20.54 -39.60 -10.48
CA TRP A 351 -19.97 -40.89 -10.86
C TRP A 351 -19.24 -40.75 -12.21
N GLY A 352 -17.91 -40.90 -12.21
CA GLY A 352 -17.07 -40.88 -13.42
C GLY A 352 -16.08 -39.71 -13.50
N LYS A 353 -15.24 -39.68 -14.54
CA LYS A 353 -14.34 -38.55 -14.81
C LYS A 353 -15.15 -37.42 -15.46
N PRO A 354 -15.28 -36.24 -14.82
CA PRO A 354 -16.12 -35.18 -15.34
C PRO A 354 -15.57 -34.64 -16.66
N ASN A 355 -16.48 -34.28 -17.58
CA ASN A 355 -16.08 -33.60 -18.82
C ASN A 355 -15.37 -32.27 -18.46
N LYS A 356 -14.11 -32.15 -18.88
CA LYS A 356 -13.26 -30.97 -18.63
C LYS A 356 -13.92 -29.66 -19.08
N GLN A 357 -14.63 -29.65 -20.21
CA GLN A 357 -15.30 -28.43 -20.70
C GLN A 357 -16.42 -27.95 -19.77
N LEU A 358 -17.16 -28.88 -19.16
CA LEU A 358 -18.22 -28.55 -18.20
C LEU A 358 -17.63 -27.99 -16.90
N VAL A 359 -16.56 -28.62 -16.42
CA VAL A 359 -15.82 -28.15 -15.24
C VAL A 359 -15.24 -26.75 -15.48
N ASP A 360 -14.58 -26.53 -16.63
CA ASP A 360 -14.00 -25.23 -17.00
C ASP A 360 -15.08 -24.14 -17.18
N ALA A 361 -16.29 -24.50 -17.64
CA ALA A 361 -17.41 -23.57 -17.73
C ALA A 361 -17.94 -23.19 -16.33
N ASP A 362 -18.16 -24.17 -15.46
CA ASP A 362 -18.65 -23.89 -14.11
C ASP A 362 -17.61 -23.17 -13.23
N HIS A 363 -16.30 -23.46 -13.42
CA HIS A 363 -15.20 -22.69 -12.84
C HIS A 363 -15.30 -21.20 -13.20
N ARG A 364 -15.47 -20.89 -14.50
CA ARG A 364 -15.60 -19.51 -14.96
C ARG A 364 -16.81 -18.83 -14.34
N LEU A 365 -17.96 -19.51 -14.32
CA LEU A 365 -19.18 -18.99 -13.69
C LEU A 365 -19.00 -18.71 -12.19
N LEU A 366 -18.31 -19.59 -11.46
CA LEU A 366 -18.01 -19.38 -10.04
C LEU A 366 -17.13 -18.14 -9.84
N ILE A 367 -16.05 -18.02 -10.62
CA ILE A 367 -15.11 -16.90 -10.54
C ILE A 367 -15.80 -15.58 -10.90
N GLU A 368 -16.55 -15.54 -12.00
CA GLU A 368 -17.31 -14.36 -12.43
C GLU A 368 -18.33 -13.95 -11.37
N SER A 369 -19.11 -14.91 -10.87
CA SER A 369 -20.10 -14.67 -9.82
C SER A 369 -19.47 -14.09 -8.56
N ILE A 370 -18.38 -14.66 -8.06
CA ILE A 370 -17.73 -14.15 -6.84
C ILE A 370 -17.14 -12.76 -7.10
N THR A 371 -16.51 -12.56 -8.26
CA THR A 371 -15.91 -11.27 -8.65
C THR A 371 -16.95 -10.15 -8.72
N GLU A 372 -18.13 -10.42 -9.28
CA GLU A 372 -19.25 -9.48 -9.32
C GLU A 372 -19.72 -9.13 -7.90
N HIS A 373 -19.86 -10.12 -7.03
CA HIS A 373 -20.29 -9.88 -5.64
C HIS A 373 -19.22 -9.18 -4.79
N CYS A 374 -17.94 -9.28 -5.14
CA CYS A 374 -16.89 -8.44 -4.54
C CYS A 374 -17.12 -6.96 -4.84
N TYR A 375 -17.46 -6.64 -6.09
CA TYR A 375 -17.80 -5.27 -6.47
C TYR A 375 -19.02 -4.79 -5.70
N HIS A 376 -20.08 -5.61 -5.61
CA HIS A 376 -21.29 -5.29 -4.86
C HIS A 376 -20.99 -5.01 -3.39
N ALA A 377 -20.25 -5.90 -2.72
CA ALA A 377 -19.86 -5.71 -1.33
C ALA A 377 -19.09 -4.40 -1.14
N LEU A 378 -18.08 -4.12 -1.97
CA LEU A 378 -17.29 -2.88 -1.88
C LEU A 378 -18.09 -1.62 -2.18
N SER A 379 -19.10 -1.72 -3.05
CA SER A 379 -20.03 -0.64 -3.35
C SER A 379 -21.09 -0.42 -2.27
N GLY A 380 -21.06 -1.20 -1.18
CA GLY A 380 -22.02 -1.11 -0.09
C GLY A 380 -23.38 -1.75 -0.39
N ALA A 381 -23.49 -2.54 -1.45
CA ALA A 381 -24.70 -3.30 -1.74
C ALA A 381 -24.85 -4.47 -0.77
N ASP A 382 -26.09 -4.92 -0.59
CA ASP A 382 -26.36 -6.17 0.10
C ASP A 382 -25.88 -7.36 -0.73
N ILE A 383 -25.36 -8.37 -0.04
CA ILE A 383 -24.86 -9.60 -0.64
C ILE A 383 -25.63 -10.81 -0.10
N PRO A 384 -26.02 -11.77 -0.96
CA PRO A 384 -26.75 -12.95 -0.53
C PRO A 384 -25.79 -13.97 0.10
N LYS A 385 -25.33 -13.72 1.34
CA LYS A 385 -24.29 -14.51 2.03
C LYS A 385 -24.57 -16.01 2.02
N GLY A 386 -25.79 -16.41 2.38
CA GLY A 386 -26.18 -17.82 2.41
C GLY A 386 -26.09 -18.50 1.04
N LEU A 387 -26.51 -17.82 -0.03
CA LEU A 387 -26.43 -18.34 -1.39
C LEU A 387 -24.98 -18.49 -1.86
N LEU A 388 -24.13 -17.50 -1.59
CA LEU A 388 -22.73 -17.52 -2.00
C LEU A 388 -21.94 -18.60 -1.25
N ARG A 389 -22.16 -18.74 0.06
CA ARG A 389 -21.58 -19.82 0.87
C ARG A 389 -22.02 -21.18 0.35
N ALA A 390 -23.33 -21.39 0.19
CA ALA A 390 -23.88 -22.63 -0.34
C ALA A 390 -23.50 -22.89 -1.80
N ARG A 391 -23.06 -21.89 -2.57
CA ARG A 391 -22.54 -22.07 -3.93
C ARG A 391 -21.10 -22.57 -3.91
N LEU A 392 -20.29 -22.07 -2.98
CA LEU A 392 -18.89 -22.42 -2.80
C LEU A 392 -18.73 -23.80 -2.14
N GLN A 393 -19.34 -24.04 -0.97
CA GLN A 393 -19.25 -25.30 -0.22
C GLN A 393 -19.67 -26.52 -1.02
N LYS A 394 -20.60 -26.29 -1.92
CA LYS A 394 -21.12 -27.31 -2.79
C LYS A 394 -19.96 -27.66 -3.75
N ARG A 395 -19.21 -26.69 -4.30
CA ARG A 395 -18.21 -26.90 -5.38
C ARG A 395 -16.81 -27.24 -4.86
N LEU A 396 -16.50 -26.84 -3.64
CA LEU A 396 -15.17 -27.01 -3.06
C LEU A 396 -15.30 -27.80 -1.77
N ASP A 397 -14.45 -28.82 -1.65
CA ASP A 397 -14.31 -29.61 -0.44
C ASP A 397 -12.85 -29.63 0.02
N VAL A 398 -12.65 -29.88 1.31
CA VAL A 398 -11.31 -29.90 1.92
C VAL A 398 -10.66 -31.26 1.66
N ALA A 399 -9.65 -31.26 0.77
CA ALA A 399 -8.85 -32.42 0.43
C ALA A 399 -7.92 -32.83 1.58
N THR A 400 -7.21 -31.85 2.12
CA THR A 400 -6.26 -32.02 3.22
C THR A 400 -6.04 -30.70 3.96
N LEU A 401 -6.20 -30.71 5.28
CA LEU A 401 -5.83 -29.57 6.11
C LEU A 401 -4.33 -29.52 6.42
N ALA A 402 -3.66 -30.67 6.40
CA ALA A 402 -2.24 -30.77 6.69
C ALA A 402 -1.40 -30.55 5.43
N PRO A 403 -0.54 -29.52 5.38
CA PRO A 403 0.42 -29.37 4.29
C PRO A 403 1.54 -30.39 4.40
N THR A 404 2.14 -30.76 3.27
CA THR A 404 3.42 -31.47 3.28
C THR A 404 4.55 -30.48 3.52
N VAL A 405 5.19 -30.54 4.68
CA VAL A 405 6.35 -29.69 4.99
C VAL A 405 7.57 -30.16 4.17
N LEU A 406 8.21 -29.23 3.48
CA LEU A 406 9.44 -29.47 2.74
C LEU A 406 10.64 -29.43 3.68
N VAL A 407 11.73 -30.08 3.28
CA VAL A 407 12.99 -30.03 4.04
C VAL A 407 13.42 -28.56 4.17
N PRO A 408 13.67 -28.05 5.38
CA PRO A 408 14.10 -26.68 5.58
C PRO A 408 15.38 -26.37 4.82
N ASP A 409 15.38 -25.31 4.01
CA ASP A 409 16.56 -24.89 3.28
C ASP A 409 17.48 -24.00 4.14
N GLU A 410 18.79 -24.12 3.91
CA GLU A 410 19.80 -23.40 4.70
C GLU A 410 19.63 -21.88 4.64
N GLN A 411 19.24 -21.34 3.49
CA GLN A 411 19.13 -19.89 3.30
C GLN A 411 17.93 -19.31 4.06
N ARG A 412 16.78 -19.98 4.00
CA ARG A 412 15.58 -19.60 4.74
C ARG A 412 15.79 -19.75 6.23
N PHE A 413 16.41 -20.85 6.67
CA PHE A 413 16.73 -21.03 8.09
C PHE A 413 17.68 -19.95 8.60
N LYS A 414 18.75 -19.63 7.85
CA LYS A 414 19.67 -18.52 8.18
C LYS A 414 18.98 -17.16 8.27
N LYS A 415 17.98 -16.89 7.42
CA LYS A 415 17.21 -15.64 7.45
C LYS A 415 16.32 -15.52 8.70
N LEU A 416 15.80 -16.64 9.19
CA LEU A 416 14.90 -16.70 10.33
C LEU A 416 15.65 -16.82 11.65
N GLY A 417 16.87 -17.34 11.65
CA GLY A 417 17.78 -17.35 12.79
C GLY A 417 17.57 -18.53 13.73
N THR A 418 16.33 -18.79 14.16
CA THR A 418 16.01 -19.85 15.14
C THR A 418 14.90 -20.81 14.67
N TRP A 419 14.82 -21.98 15.30
CA TRP A 419 13.73 -22.94 15.05
C TRP A 419 12.37 -22.42 15.52
N SER A 420 12.31 -21.67 16.62
CA SER A 420 11.06 -21.04 17.08
C SER A 420 10.53 -20.05 16.05
N ASP A 421 11.41 -19.25 15.44
CA ASP A 421 11.01 -18.30 14.40
C ASP A 421 10.59 -19.02 13.12
N TYR A 422 11.26 -20.13 12.78
CA TYR A 422 10.87 -20.97 11.65
C TYR A 422 9.47 -21.58 11.83
N ILE A 423 9.21 -22.15 13.00
CA ILE A 423 7.91 -22.75 13.34
C ILE A 423 6.81 -21.69 13.38
N ALA A 424 7.09 -20.52 13.99
CA ALA A 424 6.14 -19.42 14.01
C ALA A 424 5.75 -18.94 12.60
N VAL A 425 6.73 -18.82 11.68
CA VAL A 425 6.47 -18.48 10.28
C VAL A 425 5.70 -19.59 9.56
N LEU A 426 6.02 -20.85 9.82
CA LEU A 426 5.29 -21.98 9.25
C LEU A 426 3.81 -21.96 9.66
N TYR A 427 3.53 -21.74 10.95
CA TYR A 427 2.16 -21.57 11.44
C TYR A 427 1.49 -20.34 10.84
N ALA A 428 2.16 -19.19 10.76
CA ALA A 428 1.59 -17.98 10.18
C ALA A 428 1.24 -18.15 8.69
N ASP A 429 2.05 -18.88 7.93
CA ASP A 429 1.80 -19.20 6.52
C ASP A 429 0.58 -20.16 6.38
N THR A 430 0.43 -21.16 7.27
CA THR A 430 -0.71 -22.09 7.24
C THR A 430 -2.01 -21.46 7.76
N GLU A 431 -1.92 -20.58 8.74
CA GLU A 431 -3.09 -19.91 9.35
C GLU A 431 -3.82 -19.02 8.34
N GLN A 432 -3.09 -18.43 7.38
CA GLN A 432 -3.68 -17.67 6.26
C GLN A 432 -4.63 -18.51 5.40
N VAL A 433 -4.47 -19.84 5.41
CA VAL A 433 -5.31 -20.78 4.67
C VAL A 433 -6.40 -21.34 5.57
N TRP A 434 -6.10 -21.72 6.81
CA TRP A 434 -7.09 -22.30 7.72
C TRP A 434 -8.19 -21.31 8.12
N GLN A 435 -7.85 -20.05 8.38
CA GLN A 435 -8.83 -19.06 8.85
C GLN A 435 -9.98 -18.82 7.86
N PRO A 436 -9.73 -18.61 6.55
CA PRO A 436 -10.80 -18.50 5.56
C PRO A 436 -11.64 -19.78 5.41
N LEU A 437 -11.04 -20.97 5.57
CA LEU A 437 -11.77 -22.25 5.51
C LEU A 437 -12.73 -22.39 6.70
N LEU A 438 -12.26 -22.05 7.91
CA LEU A 438 -13.07 -22.04 9.12
C LEU A 438 -14.21 -21.03 9.02
N ALA A 439 -13.94 -19.81 8.55
CA ALA A 439 -14.93 -18.74 8.43
C ALA A 439 -16.08 -19.07 7.46
N LEU A 440 -15.87 -20.02 6.55
CA LEU A 440 -16.86 -20.47 5.57
C LEU A 440 -17.43 -21.86 5.89
N ASP A 441 -17.20 -22.35 7.11
CA ASP A 441 -17.67 -23.65 7.58
C ASP A 441 -17.22 -24.82 6.68
N LEU A 442 -16.05 -24.71 6.04
CA LEU A 442 -15.44 -25.79 5.24
C LEU A 442 -14.66 -26.78 6.12
N CYS A 443 -14.24 -26.34 7.30
CA CYS A 443 -13.66 -27.18 8.33
C CYS A 443 -14.08 -26.68 9.72
N THR A 444 -13.81 -27.49 10.74
CA THR A 444 -14.10 -27.18 12.15
C THR A 444 -12.85 -26.73 12.89
N ALA A 445 -13.04 -26.01 14.00
CA ALA A 445 -11.94 -25.60 14.87
C ALA A 445 -11.15 -26.81 15.40
N GLU A 446 -11.84 -27.90 15.75
CA GLU A 446 -11.21 -29.15 16.22
C GLU A 446 -10.29 -29.77 15.16
N GLN A 447 -10.72 -29.79 13.90
CA GLN A 447 -9.90 -30.25 12.78
C GLN A 447 -8.65 -29.38 12.58
N ILE A 448 -8.76 -28.05 12.76
CA ILE A 448 -7.61 -27.14 12.67
C ILE A 448 -6.64 -27.39 13.82
N GLU A 449 -7.10 -27.52 15.06
CA GLU A 449 -6.22 -27.80 16.20
C GLU A 449 -5.49 -29.14 16.04
N ALA A 450 -6.20 -30.19 15.61
CA ALA A 450 -5.57 -31.48 15.30
C ALA A 450 -4.50 -31.35 14.21
N THR A 451 -4.77 -30.53 13.18
CA THR A 451 -3.82 -30.26 12.09
C THR A 451 -2.61 -29.46 12.58
N ARG A 452 -2.79 -28.51 13.51
CA ARG A 452 -1.68 -27.74 14.09
C ARG A 452 -0.69 -28.64 14.82
N THR A 453 -1.17 -29.66 15.51
CA THR A 453 -0.31 -30.69 16.11
C THR A 453 0.41 -31.49 15.03
N GLY A 454 -0.33 -32.00 14.03
CA GLY A 454 0.26 -32.78 12.94
C GLY A 454 1.24 -32.01 12.05
N LEU A 455 1.21 -30.69 12.04
CA LEU A 455 2.18 -29.86 11.30
C LEU A 455 3.62 -30.04 11.82
N LEU A 456 3.79 -30.20 13.14
CA LEU A 456 5.09 -30.45 13.74
C LEU A 456 5.60 -31.85 13.40
N ASP A 457 4.71 -32.84 13.39
CA ASP A 457 5.04 -34.21 12.97
C ASP A 457 5.46 -34.24 11.48
N CYS A 458 4.79 -33.42 10.65
CA CYS A 458 5.16 -33.24 9.24
C CYS A 458 6.52 -32.56 9.08
N LEU A 459 6.84 -31.58 9.92
CA LEU A 459 8.14 -30.91 9.97
C LEU A 459 9.24 -31.90 10.39
N ASP A 460 9.02 -32.66 11.46
CA ASP A 460 9.96 -33.68 11.94
C ASP A 460 10.24 -34.73 10.85
N SER A 461 9.18 -35.24 10.22
CA SER A 461 9.28 -36.14 9.07
C SER A 461 10.08 -35.54 7.91
N ALA A 462 9.97 -34.23 7.67
CA ALA A 462 10.72 -33.54 6.63
C ALA A 462 12.21 -33.42 7.00
N ILE A 463 12.53 -33.14 8.25
CA ILE A 463 13.91 -33.10 8.75
C ILE A 463 14.54 -34.49 8.66
N GLU A 464 13.83 -35.55 9.07
CA GLU A 464 14.34 -36.92 8.95
C GLU A 464 14.58 -37.35 7.51
N ARG A 465 13.76 -36.90 6.55
CA ARG A 465 14.07 -37.04 5.12
C ARG A 465 15.35 -36.29 4.76
N GLY A 466 15.46 -35.02 5.16
CA GLY A 466 16.65 -34.20 4.91
C GLY A 466 17.93 -34.78 5.51
N ARG A 467 17.86 -35.38 6.69
CA ARG A 467 18.96 -36.09 7.37
C ARG A 467 19.43 -37.29 6.57
N ARG A 468 18.49 -38.13 6.13
CA ARG A 468 18.77 -39.28 5.26
C ARG A 468 19.40 -38.85 3.94
N ASP A 469 18.85 -37.83 3.29
CA ASP A 469 19.39 -37.29 2.04
C ASP A 469 20.79 -36.69 2.24
N HIS A 470 21.05 -36.05 3.38
CA HIS A 470 22.35 -35.51 3.74
C HIS A 470 23.40 -36.62 3.89
N LEU A 471 23.09 -37.68 4.65
CA LEU A 471 23.99 -38.83 4.82
C LEU A 471 24.18 -39.63 3.52
N ALA A 472 23.18 -39.63 2.63
CA ALA A 472 23.28 -40.31 1.35
C ALA A 472 24.29 -39.68 0.37
N GLN A 473 24.79 -38.47 0.67
CA GLN A 473 25.72 -37.74 -0.20
C GLN A 473 27.05 -38.49 -0.39
N PRO A 474 27.64 -38.47 -1.61
CA PRO A 474 28.87 -39.21 -1.91
C PRO A 474 30.05 -38.88 -0.99
N ARG A 475 30.12 -37.64 -0.46
CA ARG A 475 31.19 -37.19 0.44
C ARG A 475 31.28 -37.98 1.75
N PHE A 476 30.19 -38.62 2.18
CA PHE A 476 30.14 -39.45 3.39
C PHE A 476 30.32 -40.94 3.10
N LYS A 477 30.41 -41.33 1.82
CA LYS A 477 30.53 -42.72 1.38
C LYS A 477 31.96 -42.97 0.91
N ARG A 478 32.70 -43.84 1.61
CA ARG A 478 34.09 -44.17 1.24
C ARG A 478 34.42 -45.62 1.50
N ILE A 479 35.13 -46.24 0.55
CA ILE A 479 35.79 -47.54 0.76
C ILE A 479 37.19 -47.28 1.29
N HIS A 480 37.51 -47.83 2.46
CA HIS A 480 38.84 -47.73 3.06
C HIS A 480 39.28 -49.10 3.57
N ARG A 481 40.43 -49.58 3.09
CA ARG A 481 40.99 -50.92 3.40
C ARG A 481 39.98 -52.06 3.17
N GLY A 482 39.26 -52.02 2.05
CA GLY A 482 38.28 -53.04 1.67
C GLY A 482 36.96 -53.03 2.45
N ARG A 483 36.76 -52.10 3.41
CA ARG A 483 35.49 -51.90 4.12
C ARG A 483 34.77 -50.66 3.62
N TYR A 484 33.45 -50.75 3.45
CA TYR A 484 32.58 -49.62 3.09
C TYR A 484 32.13 -48.87 4.36
N TYR A 485 32.28 -47.55 4.35
CA TYR A 485 31.79 -46.66 5.39
C TYR A 485 30.78 -45.70 4.76
N ASP A 486 29.60 -45.59 5.37
CA ASP A 486 28.47 -44.75 4.94
C ASP A 486 28.37 -43.42 5.71
N GLN A 487 29.22 -43.21 6.71
CA GLN A 487 29.31 -41.98 7.51
C GLN A 487 30.75 -41.45 7.59
N TRP A 488 31.56 -41.67 6.56
CA TRP A 488 32.96 -41.27 6.53
C TRP A 488 33.10 -39.74 6.66
N GLY A 489 33.71 -39.28 7.75
CA GLY A 489 33.95 -37.85 7.98
C GLY A 489 32.70 -37.05 8.35
N PHE A 490 31.59 -37.70 8.74
CA PHE A 490 30.41 -37.03 9.26
C PHE A 490 30.69 -36.39 10.63
N LYS A 491 30.45 -35.09 10.76
CA LYS A 491 30.68 -34.32 12.00
C LYS A 491 29.39 -33.85 12.67
N GLY A 492 28.24 -34.30 12.18
CA GLY A 492 26.92 -33.83 12.58
C GLY A 492 26.17 -33.13 11.44
N TYR A 493 24.86 -32.94 11.66
CA TYR A 493 23.99 -32.30 10.69
C TYR A 493 24.20 -30.78 10.65
N PRO A 494 23.90 -30.10 9.53
CA PRO A 494 23.83 -28.65 9.51
C PRO A 494 22.68 -28.15 10.41
N SER A 495 22.77 -26.90 10.89
CA SER A 495 21.83 -26.33 11.86
C SER A 495 20.34 -26.44 11.47
N HIS A 496 20.04 -26.29 10.17
CA HIS A 496 18.69 -26.43 9.62
C HIS A 496 18.14 -27.87 9.58
N LEU A 497 18.94 -28.87 9.96
CA LEU A 497 18.54 -30.28 10.12
C LEU A 497 18.76 -30.79 11.55
N GLN A 498 19.09 -29.92 12.52
CA GLN A 498 19.27 -30.27 13.93
C GLN A 498 17.99 -30.00 14.76
N PHE A 499 16.86 -30.63 14.38
CA PHE A 499 15.59 -30.58 15.11
C PHE A 499 15.17 -31.97 15.65
N PRO A 500 14.50 -32.11 16.81
CA PRO A 500 14.28 -31.07 17.83
C PRO A 500 15.63 -30.53 18.31
N PRO A 501 15.72 -29.31 18.88
CA PRO A 501 16.98 -28.80 19.40
C PRO A 501 17.53 -29.90 20.31
N VAL A 502 18.65 -30.49 19.90
CA VAL A 502 19.39 -31.41 20.76
C VAL A 502 19.65 -30.59 22.01
N VAL A 503 18.99 -30.91 23.11
CA VAL A 503 19.43 -30.48 24.42
C VAL A 503 20.81 -31.10 24.55
N ALA A 504 21.83 -30.32 24.23
CA ALA A 504 23.21 -30.74 24.31
C ALA A 504 23.54 -30.89 25.80
N GLU A 505 23.62 -32.16 26.19
CA GLU A 505 24.29 -32.78 27.33
C GLU A 505 23.71 -32.65 28.76
N PRO A 506 23.61 -33.77 29.51
CA PRO A 506 23.51 -33.74 30.95
C PRO A 506 24.82 -33.20 31.53
N SER A 507 24.69 -32.27 32.48
CA SER A 507 25.80 -31.71 33.25
C SER A 507 26.69 -32.82 33.84
N PRO A 508 28.04 -32.68 33.79
CA PRO A 508 28.94 -33.62 34.41
C PRO A 508 28.98 -33.36 35.92
N LEU A 509 27.96 -33.84 36.64
CA LEU A 509 27.98 -33.98 38.08
C LEU A 509 27.27 -35.29 38.47
N ALA A 510 27.94 -36.39 38.17
CA ALA A 510 27.73 -37.68 38.82
C ALA A 510 29.01 -38.52 38.72
N ALA A 511 30.02 -38.15 39.51
CA ALA A 511 31.00 -39.00 40.22
C ALA A 511 32.15 -38.13 40.72
#